data_AF-A0AAP9XZA1-F1
#
_entry.id   AF-A0AAP9XZA1-F1
#
_cell.length_a   1.000
_cell.length_b   1.000
_cell.length_c   1.000
_cell.angle_alpha   90.00
_cell.angle_beta   90.00
_cell.angle_gamma   90.00
#
_symmetry.space_group_name_H-M   'P 1'
#
loop_
_entity.id
_entity.type
_entity.pdbx_description
1 polymer ?
#
loop_
_entity_poly.entity_id
_entity_poly.type
_entity_poly.pdbx_seq_one_letter_code
_entity_poly.pdbx_strand_id
1 'polypeptide(L)'
;MARHSVSPSRPIPEFGYDDLLQVRHGVTDGKQIALVARGSPRHGFVLERHRRAPGEPHSIQRIDAGDRAALAAFVAHDPYAAQLGDEYRAVLDALAAAEPAEGSGVAAPAAAHAPERLPAYASECENDAELIALMRRITGACGAVQCFYHWFMYDERSGEVSAHQLLIGGDPAWAQRYVDRHWYLNDPAVAHAQDDTRPLRGSSLAMPPGHWLNRQGPLHGMRSHQFHPAHRRDVATVGVLHVSTAAEPPGGEEALWAHRRPLRGLANELLEWQVLRRRRELAATLSLEARELRALRLVARGGSARHVAAELGVTERAVYQLFTAINRKLDSEHIKVSANKARQLGLLGDGYIQE
;
A
#
# COMPACT_ATOMS: atom_id res chain seq x y z
N MET A 1 2.88 33.88 -27.45
CA MET A 1 3.15 34.01 -26.00
C MET A 1 2.36 32.95 -25.26
N ALA A 2 2.93 31.75 -25.12
CA ALA A 2 2.31 30.64 -24.41
C ALA A 2 2.67 30.74 -22.93
N ARG A 3 1.66 30.86 -22.05
CA ARG A 3 1.86 30.84 -20.60
C ARG A 3 2.18 29.41 -20.18
N HIS A 4 3.42 29.19 -19.75
CA HIS A 4 3.82 27.99 -19.02
C HIS A 4 3.06 27.95 -17.70
N SER A 5 1.99 27.14 -17.64
CA SER A 5 1.43 26.71 -16.36
C SER A 5 2.33 25.60 -15.83
N VAL A 6 3.25 25.98 -14.95
CA VAL A 6 3.99 25.05 -14.10
C VAL A 6 2.95 24.34 -13.24
N SER A 7 2.71 23.06 -13.49
CA SER A 7 1.99 22.21 -12.54
C SER A 7 2.76 22.26 -11.23
N PRO A 8 2.14 22.71 -10.11
CA PRO A 8 2.80 22.58 -8.83
C PRO A 8 3.00 21.08 -8.57
N SER A 9 4.24 20.68 -8.38
CA SER A 9 4.63 19.46 -7.71
C SER A 9 3.76 19.33 -6.45
N ARG A 10 2.70 18.52 -6.52
CA ARG A 10 1.74 18.41 -5.42
C ARG A 10 2.51 17.82 -4.23
N PRO A 11 2.63 18.53 -3.10
CA PRO A 11 3.04 17.87 -1.87
C PRO A 11 1.98 16.81 -1.56
N ILE A 12 2.41 15.54 -1.47
CA ILE A 12 1.60 14.53 -0.78
C ILE A 12 1.45 15.06 0.65
N PRO A 13 0.22 15.14 1.19
CA PRO A 13 0.01 15.68 2.53
C PRO A 13 0.87 14.92 3.54
N GLU A 14 1.55 15.64 4.42
CA GLU A 14 2.10 15.06 5.65
C GLU A 14 0.94 14.40 6.38
N PHE A 15 1.03 13.09 6.46
CA PHE A 15 -0.08 12.25 6.82
C PHE A 15 -0.39 12.39 8.33
N GLY A 16 -1.64 12.73 8.66
CA GLY A 16 -2.14 12.68 10.03
C GLY A 16 -2.34 11.23 10.43
N TYR A 17 -1.56 10.76 11.41
CA TYR A 17 -1.49 9.35 11.78
C TYR A 17 -1.61 9.23 13.31
N ASP A 18 -2.73 8.68 13.80
CA ASP A 18 -2.92 8.37 15.22
C ASP A 18 -2.01 7.21 15.71
N ASP A 19 -1.32 6.53 14.79
CA ASP A 19 -0.40 5.42 15.03
C ASP A 19 1.07 5.76 14.72
N LEU A 20 1.42 7.04 14.51
CA LEU A 20 2.78 7.45 14.19
C LEU A 20 3.66 7.52 15.44
N LEU A 21 4.77 6.77 15.43
CA LEU A 21 5.75 6.78 16.51
C LEU A 21 6.91 7.72 16.21
N GLN A 22 7.49 7.62 15.00
CA GLN A 22 8.67 8.38 14.64
C GLN A 22 8.79 8.53 13.12
N VAL A 23 9.21 9.72 12.68
CA VAL A 23 9.67 9.97 11.30
C VAL A 23 11.09 10.50 11.34
N ARG A 24 11.95 9.98 10.45
CA ARG A 24 13.27 10.52 10.18
C ARG A 24 13.48 10.69 8.69
N HIS A 25 14.14 11.76 8.32
CA HIS A 25 14.45 12.09 6.93
C HIS A 25 15.95 12.10 6.75
N GLY A 26 16.43 11.40 5.74
CA GLY A 26 17.80 11.44 5.26
C GLY A 26 17.85 11.85 3.80
N VAL A 27 18.96 12.45 3.38
CA VAL A 27 19.23 12.72 1.97
C VAL A 27 20.53 12.03 1.59
N THR A 28 20.48 11.17 0.58
CA THR A 28 21.63 10.38 0.13
C THR A 28 21.64 10.34 -1.39
N ASP A 29 22.76 10.71 -2.01
CA ASP A 29 22.94 10.70 -3.47
C ASP A 29 21.81 11.41 -4.26
N GLY A 30 21.33 12.54 -3.73
CA GLY A 30 20.22 13.30 -4.33
C GLY A 30 18.84 12.66 -4.16
N LYS A 31 18.75 11.55 -3.42
CA LYS A 31 17.51 10.84 -3.09
C LYS A 31 17.06 11.25 -1.69
N GLN A 32 15.78 11.55 -1.55
CA GLN A 32 15.16 11.80 -0.26
C GLN A 32 14.64 10.47 0.28
N ILE A 33 15.15 10.05 1.44
CA ILE A 33 14.70 8.87 2.14
C ILE A 33 13.96 9.30 3.40
N ALA A 34 12.80 8.72 3.66
CA ALA A 34 12.12 8.85 4.94
C ALA A 34 11.92 7.47 5.57
N LEU A 35 12.31 7.35 6.83
CA LEU A 35 12.07 6.18 7.67
C LEU A 35 10.94 6.51 8.63
N VAL A 36 9.92 5.66 8.66
CA VAL A 36 8.68 5.92 9.37
C VAL A 36 8.34 4.70 10.23
N ALA A 37 8.38 4.84 11.55
CA ALA A 37 7.89 3.84 12.49
C ALA A 37 6.45 4.15 12.88
N ARG A 38 5.59 3.13 12.76
CA ARG A 38 4.16 3.23 13.05
C ARG A 38 3.64 1.98 13.71
N GLY A 39 2.47 2.10 14.33
CA GLY A 39 1.70 1.01 14.88
C GLY A 39 1.39 1.19 16.35
N SER A 40 0.90 0.12 16.96
CA SER A 40 0.55 0.12 18.39
C SER A 40 0.77 -1.27 18.98
N PRO A 41 0.89 -1.40 20.31
CA PRO A 41 1.02 -2.70 20.96
C PRO A 41 -0.11 -3.67 20.62
N ARG A 42 -1.32 -3.17 20.33
CA ARG A 42 -2.48 -4.01 20.02
C ARG A 42 -2.44 -4.58 18.61
N HIS A 43 -1.99 -3.79 17.64
CA HIS A 43 -2.08 -4.12 16.21
C HIS A 43 -0.70 -4.38 15.59
N GLY A 44 0.37 -4.40 16.38
CA GLY A 44 1.73 -4.56 15.89
C GLY A 44 2.31 -3.27 15.29
N PHE A 45 3.59 -3.37 14.91
CA PHE A 45 4.39 -2.24 14.45
C PHE A 45 4.94 -2.49 13.05
N VAL A 46 5.10 -1.41 12.27
CA VAL A 46 5.66 -1.43 10.92
C VAL A 46 6.77 -0.38 10.81
N LEU A 47 7.83 -0.78 10.11
CA LEU A 47 8.79 0.16 9.56
C LEU A 47 8.47 0.39 8.08
N GLU A 48 8.25 1.65 7.71
CA GLU A 48 8.16 2.07 6.31
C GLU A 48 9.44 2.78 5.89
N ARG A 49 9.88 2.49 4.66
CA ARG A 49 10.96 3.20 3.98
C ARG A 49 10.40 3.84 2.72
N HIS A 50 10.36 5.16 2.72
CA HIS A 50 9.96 5.99 1.58
C HIS A 50 11.21 6.46 0.86
N ARG A 51 11.19 6.39 -0.47
CA ARG A 51 12.28 6.89 -1.31
C ARG A 51 11.72 7.71 -2.46
N ARG A 52 12.21 8.94 -2.57
CA ARG A 52 11.88 9.87 -3.65
C ARG A 52 13.16 10.34 -4.33
N ALA A 53 13.13 10.36 -5.65
CA ALA A 53 14.17 10.95 -6.46
C ALA A 53 13.52 11.69 -7.64
N PRO A 54 14.10 12.80 -8.13
CA PRO A 54 13.58 13.49 -9.30
C PRO A 54 13.48 12.56 -10.51
N GLY A 55 12.31 12.53 -11.16
CA GLY A 55 12.07 11.70 -12.35
C GLY A 55 11.92 10.21 -12.08
N GLU A 56 11.90 9.77 -10.82
CA GLU A 56 11.68 8.38 -10.46
C GLU A 56 10.33 8.17 -9.75
N PRO A 57 9.73 6.97 -9.86
CA PRO A 57 8.54 6.63 -9.10
C PRO A 57 8.78 6.71 -7.59
N HIS A 58 7.81 7.21 -6.84
CA HIS A 58 7.87 7.19 -5.37
C HIS A 58 7.75 5.74 -4.87
N SER A 59 8.78 5.23 -4.20
CA SER A 59 8.76 3.87 -3.67
C SER A 59 8.55 3.85 -2.16
N ILE A 60 7.63 2.99 -1.68
CA ILE A 60 7.40 2.74 -0.26
C ILE A 60 7.54 1.24 0.01
N GLN A 61 8.44 0.86 0.90
CA GLN A 61 8.59 -0.52 1.36
C GLN A 61 8.12 -0.62 2.80
N ARG A 62 7.31 -1.64 3.12
CA ARG A 62 6.78 -1.88 4.47
C ARG A 62 7.18 -3.26 4.95
N ILE A 63 7.69 -3.30 6.17
CA ILE A 63 8.07 -4.53 6.85
C ILE A 63 7.50 -4.54 8.27
N ASP A 64 7.01 -5.72 8.67
CA ASP A 64 6.61 -6.00 10.04
C ASP A 64 7.81 -5.85 10.98
N ALA A 65 7.72 -4.90 11.91
CA ALA A 65 8.79 -4.61 12.87
C ALA A 65 8.82 -5.58 14.06
N GLY A 66 7.78 -6.40 14.24
CA GLY A 66 7.75 -7.47 15.24
C GLY A 66 8.64 -8.65 14.86
N ASP A 67 8.87 -8.87 13.56
CA ASP A 67 9.87 -9.83 13.08
C ASP A 67 11.28 -9.21 13.14
N ARG A 68 11.91 -9.31 14.31
CA ARG A 68 13.21 -8.69 14.58
C ARG A 68 14.32 -9.16 13.63
N ALA A 69 14.28 -10.43 13.20
CA ALA A 69 15.26 -10.98 12.27
C ALA A 69 15.09 -10.39 10.87
N ALA A 70 13.87 -10.35 10.36
CA ALA A 70 13.58 -9.72 9.06
C ALA A 70 13.84 -8.21 9.11
N LEU A 71 13.49 -7.52 10.20
CA LEU A 71 13.77 -6.10 10.38
C LEU A 71 15.29 -5.82 10.34
N ALA A 72 16.09 -6.60 11.08
CA ALA A 72 17.54 -6.47 11.04
C ALA A 72 18.11 -6.71 9.62
N ALA A 73 17.60 -7.73 8.93
CA ALA A 73 17.98 -8.01 7.54
C ALA A 73 17.59 -6.88 6.58
N PHE A 74 16.42 -6.27 6.76
CA PHE A 74 15.94 -5.13 5.97
C PHE A 74 16.84 -3.91 6.12
N VAL A 75 17.27 -3.60 7.33
CA VAL A 75 18.19 -2.49 7.62
C VAL A 75 19.57 -2.81 7.04
N ALA A 76 20.10 -4.01 7.29
CA ALA A 76 21.44 -4.40 6.84
C ALA A 76 21.59 -4.43 5.30
N HIS A 77 20.51 -4.70 4.57
CA HIS A 77 20.50 -4.76 3.11
C HIS A 77 19.95 -3.49 2.46
N ASP A 78 19.69 -2.43 3.23
CA ASP A 78 19.37 -1.14 2.63
C ASP A 78 20.62 -0.58 1.92
N PRO A 79 20.53 -0.21 0.63
CA PRO A 79 21.64 0.41 -0.10
C PRO A 79 22.22 1.68 0.55
N TYR A 80 21.44 2.34 1.41
CA TYR A 80 21.83 3.57 2.10
C TYR A 80 22.01 3.39 3.61
N ALA A 81 22.10 2.14 4.10
CA ALA A 81 22.17 1.83 5.54
C ALA A 81 23.33 2.56 6.25
N ALA A 82 24.48 2.68 5.60
CA ALA A 82 25.65 3.34 6.17
C ALA A 82 25.44 4.85 6.37
N GLN A 83 24.73 5.49 5.43
CA GLN A 83 24.42 6.93 5.48
C GLN A 83 23.24 7.23 6.41
N LEU A 84 22.31 6.28 6.58
CA LEU A 84 21.10 6.42 7.38
C LEU A 84 21.23 5.87 8.80
N GLY A 85 22.46 5.61 9.28
CA GLY A 85 22.69 4.88 10.52
C GLY A 85 22.04 5.53 11.75
N ASP A 86 22.05 6.87 11.83
CA ASP A 86 21.46 7.61 12.94
C ASP A 86 19.93 7.67 12.83
N GLU A 87 19.40 7.81 11.62
CA GLU A 87 17.97 7.77 11.33
C GLU A 87 17.38 6.41 11.67
N TYR A 88 18.05 5.32 11.26
CA TYR A 88 17.65 3.96 11.63
C TYR A 88 17.67 3.76 13.14
N ARG A 89 18.75 4.18 13.82
CA ARG A 89 18.83 4.04 15.28
C ARG A 89 17.66 4.73 15.96
N ALA A 90 17.37 5.98 15.60
CA ALA A 90 16.26 6.72 16.20
C ALA A 90 14.89 6.07 15.95
N VAL A 91 14.65 5.50 14.77
CA VAL A 91 13.39 4.84 14.43
C VAL A 91 13.27 3.47 15.13
N LEU A 92 14.36 2.71 15.21
CA LEU A 92 14.41 1.44 15.93
C LEU A 92 14.27 1.63 17.45
N ASP A 93 14.88 2.67 18.02
CA ASP A 93 14.73 3.03 19.43
C ASP A 93 13.27 3.40 19.75
N ALA A 94 12.60 4.13 18.86
CA ALA A 94 11.18 4.46 19.02
C ALA A 94 10.29 3.20 18.97
N LEU A 95 10.58 2.25 18.06
CA LEU A 95 9.89 0.96 17.99
C LEU A 95 10.10 0.14 19.26
N ALA A 96 11.33 0.07 19.77
CA ALA A 96 11.64 -0.63 21.01
C ALA A 96 10.99 0.01 22.25
N ALA A 97 10.96 1.35 22.32
CA ALA A 97 10.34 2.08 23.42
C ALA A 97 8.80 1.98 23.42
N ALA A 98 8.18 1.76 22.26
CA ALA A 98 6.74 1.59 22.13
C ALA A 98 6.26 0.17 22.46
N GLU A 99 7.18 -0.82 22.49
CA GLU A 99 6.84 -2.17 22.94
C GLU A 99 6.59 -2.18 24.45
N PRO A 100 5.53 -2.86 24.92
CA PRO A 100 5.30 -2.99 26.34
C PRO A 100 6.48 -3.74 26.97
N ALA A 101 7.02 -3.18 28.06
CA ALA A 101 8.13 -3.79 28.78
C ALA A 101 7.72 -5.20 29.25
N GLU A 102 8.27 -6.24 28.63
CA GLU A 102 8.21 -7.60 29.14
C GLU A 102 8.94 -7.64 30.49
N GLY A 103 8.24 -7.40 31.60
CA GLY A 103 8.78 -7.65 32.95
C GLY A 103 8.60 -6.60 34.05
N SER A 104 7.61 -5.70 34.02
CA SER A 104 7.26 -4.98 35.27
C SER A 104 6.46 -5.91 36.19
N GLY A 105 7.15 -6.55 37.14
CA GLY A 105 6.64 -7.51 38.13
C GLY A 105 5.65 -6.95 39.16
N VAL A 106 4.57 -6.34 38.71
CA VAL A 106 3.33 -6.22 39.49
C VAL A 106 2.36 -7.19 38.86
N ALA A 107 1.94 -8.21 39.61
CA ALA A 107 0.94 -9.17 39.18
C ALA A 107 -0.40 -8.45 38.91
N ALA A 108 -0.55 -7.96 37.68
CA ALA A 108 -1.84 -7.64 37.10
C ALA A 108 -2.57 -8.96 36.83
N PRO A 109 -3.89 -9.04 37.04
CA PRO A 109 -4.62 -10.30 36.91
C PRO A 109 -4.45 -10.85 35.48
N ALA A 110 -4.04 -12.12 35.42
CA ALA A 110 -3.59 -12.85 34.24
C ALA A 110 -4.71 -13.14 33.20
N ALA A 111 -5.42 -12.12 32.71
CA ALA A 111 -6.55 -12.30 31.79
C ALA A 111 -6.72 -11.23 30.70
N ALA A 112 -5.72 -10.42 30.37
CA ALA A 112 -5.77 -9.52 29.21
C ALA A 112 -4.31 -9.18 28.80
N HIS A 113 -3.73 -9.59 27.68
CA HIS A 113 -4.17 -9.37 26.31
C HIS A 113 -3.40 -10.35 25.40
N ALA A 114 -3.93 -11.57 25.19
CA ALA A 114 -3.61 -12.28 23.95
C ALA A 114 -4.26 -11.47 22.80
N PRO A 115 -3.66 -11.39 21.58
CA PRO A 115 -4.34 -10.76 20.47
C PRO A 115 -5.70 -11.45 20.30
N GLU A 116 -6.74 -10.65 20.50
CA GLU A 116 -8.14 -11.03 20.50
C GLU A 116 -8.53 -11.44 19.07
N ARG A 117 -8.12 -12.66 18.67
CA ARG A 117 -8.26 -13.26 17.33
C ARG A 117 -7.49 -12.52 16.22
N LEU A 118 -6.56 -13.22 15.56
CA LEU A 118 -5.92 -12.71 14.34
C LEU A 118 -6.97 -12.46 13.24
N PRO A 119 -6.85 -11.35 12.47
CA PRO A 119 -7.74 -11.06 11.35
C PRO A 119 -7.87 -12.24 10.39
N ALA A 120 -9.09 -12.56 10.01
CA ALA A 120 -9.40 -13.60 9.02
C ALA A 120 -9.38 -13.05 7.59
N TYR A 121 -9.75 -11.78 7.42
CA TYR A 121 -9.87 -11.08 6.14
C TYR A 121 -9.14 -9.74 6.19
N ALA A 122 -8.73 -9.21 5.03
CA ALA A 122 -8.01 -7.94 5.00
C ALA A 122 -8.85 -6.79 5.56
N SER A 123 -10.17 -6.82 5.38
CA SER A 123 -11.10 -5.80 5.89
C SER A 123 -11.12 -5.67 7.42
N GLU A 124 -10.64 -6.69 8.14
CA GLU A 124 -10.52 -6.71 9.60
C GLU A 124 -9.17 -6.17 10.09
N CYS A 125 -8.21 -5.95 9.20
CA CYS A 125 -6.91 -5.38 9.55
C CYS A 125 -7.03 -3.86 9.79
N GLU A 126 -6.47 -3.39 10.89
CA GLU A 126 -6.42 -1.97 11.24
C GLU A 126 -5.15 -1.29 10.72
N ASN A 127 -4.05 -2.04 10.56
CA ASN A 127 -2.78 -1.51 10.07
C ASN A 127 -2.03 -2.47 9.12
N ASP A 128 -0.89 -2.01 8.60
CA ASP A 128 -0.07 -2.80 7.68
C ASP A 128 0.60 -4.02 8.36
N ALA A 129 0.85 -3.99 9.68
CA ALA A 129 1.47 -5.12 10.39
C ALA A 129 0.51 -6.32 10.38
N GLU A 130 -0.75 -6.10 10.74
CA GLU A 130 -1.79 -7.12 10.66
C GLU A 130 -2.00 -7.62 9.22
N LEU A 131 -1.92 -6.71 8.25
CA LEU A 131 -2.07 -7.07 6.85
C LEU A 131 -0.90 -7.95 6.34
N ILE A 132 0.34 -7.62 6.72
CA ILE A 132 1.53 -8.43 6.41
C ILE A 132 1.43 -9.80 7.10
N ALA A 133 1.01 -9.84 8.37
CA ALA A 133 0.81 -11.08 9.12
C ALA A 133 -0.27 -11.97 8.48
N LEU A 134 -1.41 -11.38 8.07
CA LEU A 134 -2.47 -12.05 7.33
C LEU A 134 -1.95 -12.63 6.00
N MET A 135 -1.23 -11.82 5.22
CA MET A 135 -0.65 -12.22 3.95
C MET A 135 0.32 -13.40 4.13
N ARG A 136 1.25 -13.32 5.08
CA ARG A 136 2.18 -14.41 5.42
C ARG A 136 1.45 -15.68 5.82
N ARG A 137 0.45 -15.57 6.70
CA ARG A 137 -0.33 -16.71 7.18
C ARG A 137 -1.06 -17.44 6.06
N ILE A 138 -1.78 -16.71 5.21
CA ILE A 138 -2.55 -17.30 4.10
C ILE A 138 -1.62 -17.89 3.05
N THR A 139 -0.58 -17.16 2.64
CA THR A 139 0.36 -17.64 1.62
C THR A 139 1.18 -18.83 2.11
N GLY A 140 1.61 -18.83 3.38
CA GLY A 140 2.27 -19.96 4.03
C GLY A 140 1.38 -21.20 4.12
N ALA A 141 0.09 -21.03 4.44
CA ALA A 141 -0.89 -22.13 4.41
C ALA A 141 -1.11 -22.70 3.00
N CYS A 142 -0.78 -21.94 1.95
CA CYS A 142 -0.79 -22.38 0.56
C CYS A 142 0.56 -22.97 0.10
N GLY A 143 1.54 -23.11 1.01
CA GLY A 143 2.87 -23.68 0.74
C GLY A 143 3.92 -22.70 0.23
N ALA A 144 3.64 -21.38 0.26
CA ALA A 144 4.63 -20.37 -0.11
C ALA A 144 5.69 -20.20 1.00
N VAL A 145 6.95 -19.99 0.60
CA VAL A 145 8.08 -19.68 1.49
C VAL A 145 8.52 -18.23 1.38
N GLN A 146 8.25 -17.57 0.26
CA GLN A 146 8.34 -16.11 0.13
C GLN A 146 7.04 -15.56 -0.41
N CYS A 147 6.65 -14.38 0.09
CA CYS A 147 5.52 -13.63 -0.43
C CYS A 147 5.77 -12.13 -0.40
N PHE A 148 5.32 -11.45 -1.44
CA PHE A 148 5.43 -10.01 -1.61
C PHE A 148 4.15 -9.50 -2.25
N TYR A 149 3.70 -8.32 -1.83
CA TYR A 149 2.57 -7.67 -2.47
C TYR A 149 2.99 -6.32 -3.03
N HIS A 150 2.96 -6.23 -4.36
CA HIS A 150 3.31 -5.03 -5.10
C HIS A 150 2.04 -4.25 -5.41
N TRP A 151 2.04 -2.96 -5.13
CA TRP A 151 0.99 -2.05 -5.52
C TRP A 151 1.59 -0.92 -6.35
N PHE A 152 1.21 -0.87 -7.62
CA PHE A 152 1.61 0.17 -8.55
C PHE A 152 0.48 1.18 -8.75
N MET A 153 0.84 2.46 -8.76
CA MET A 153 0.01 3.55 -9.21
C MET A 153 0.57 4.08 -10.53
N TYR A 154 -0.30 4.31 -11.49
CA TYR A 154 0.08 4.85 -12.80
C TYR A 154 -0.37 6.29 -12.93
N ASP A 155 0.46 7.13 -13.54
CA ASP A 155 0.05 8.45 -13.97
C ASP A 155 -0.86 8.31 -15.21
N GLU A 156 -2.10 8.78 -15.11
CA GLU A 156 -3.11 8.60 -16.17
C GLU A 156 -2.71 9.23 -17.51
N ARG A 157 -1.81 10.23 -17.51
CA ARG A 157 -1.44 10.97 -18.73
C ARG A 157 -0.31 10.30 -19.48
N SER A 158 0.71 9.84 -18.76
CA SER A 158 1.90 9.21 -19.32
C SER A 158 1.78 7.69 -19.41
N GLY A 159 0.91 7.07 -18.59
CA GLY A 159 0.86 5.61 -18.42
C GLY A 159 2.05 5.06 -17.64
N GLU A 160 2.93 5.91 -17.12
CA GLU A 160 4.12 5.51 -16.38
C GLU A 160 3.79 5.22 -14.91
N VAL A 161 4.61 4.39 -14.27
CA VAL A 161 4.52 4.14 -12.83
C VAL A 161 4.85 5.43 -12.08
N SER A 162 3.89 5.98 -11.36
CA SER A 162 4.09 7.18 -10.51
C SER A 162 4.53 6.79 -9.09
N ALA A 163 4.10 5.63 -8.62
CA ALA A 163 4.48 5.12 -7.30
C ALA A 163 4.41 3.59 -7.23
N HIS A 164 5.29 3.00 -6.43
CA HIS A 164 5.36 1.57 -6.13
C HIS A 164 5.37 1.37 -4.62
N GLN A 165 4.38 0.67 -4.09
CA GLN A 165 4.35 0.24 -2.70
C GLN A 165 4.55 -1.26 -2.61
N LEU A 166 5.31 -1.71 -1.61
CA LEU A 166 5.67 -3.11 -1.42
C LEU A 166 5.43 -3.53 0.02
N LEU A 167 4.56 -4.53 0.22
CA LEU A 167 4.47 -5.26 1.49
C LEU A 167 5.43 -6.44 1.45
N ILE A 168 6.32 -6.51 2.45
CA ILE A 168 7.38 -7.51 2.52
C ILE A 168 6.94 -8.62 3.46
N GLY A 169 6.49 -9.74 2.90
CA GLY A 169 6.20 -10.96 3.65
C GLY A 169 7.36 -11.96 3.68
N GLY A 170 8.27 -11.88 2.71
CA GLY A 170 9.44 -12.74 2.56
C GLY A 170 10.77 -12.06 2.90
N ASP A 171 11.84 -12.53 2.26
CA ASP A 171 13.22 -12.05 2.45
C ASP A 171 13.35 -10.56 2.07
N PRO A 172 13.64 -9.69 3.07
CA PRO A 172 13.75 -8.26 2.86
C PRO A 172 14.93 -7.86 1.96
N ALA A 173 15.99 -8.67 1.91
CA ALA A 173 17.16 -8.39 1.07
C ALA A 173 16.80 -8.42 -0.43
N TRP A 174 15.92 -9.35 -0.82
CA TRP A 174 15.40 -9.40 -2.19
C TRP A 174 14.56 -8.16 -2.50
N ALA A 175 13.65 -7.79 -1.59
CA ALA A 175 12.76 -6.64 -1.75
C ALA A 175 13.55 -5.32 -1.91
N GLN A 176 14.58 -5.11 -1.08
CA GLN A 176 15.47 -3.95 -1.18
C GLN A 176 16.15 -3.89 -2.54
N ARG A 177 16.72 -5.01 -2.99
CA ARG A 177 17.41 -5.08 -4.29
C ARG A 177 16.45 -4.88 -5.46
N TYR A 178 15.25 -5.45 -5.40
CA TYR A 178 14.23 -5.33 -6.44
C TYR A 178 13.81 -3.88 -6.66
N VAL A 179 13.60 -3.13 -5.58
CA VAL A 179 13.24 -1.70 -5.64
C VAL A 179 14.42 -0.84 -6.07
N ASP A 180 15.61 -1.04 -5.49
CA ASP A 180 16.80 -0.22 -5.78
C ASP A 180 17.31 -0.37 -7.22
N ARG A 181 17.14 -1.56 -7.81
CA ARG A 181 17.49 -1.83 -9.21
C ARG A 181 16.35 -1.55 -10.20
N HIS A 182 15.23 -1.03 -9.71
CA HIS A 182 14.01 -0.76 -10.50
C HIS A 182 13.57 -1.96 -11.35
N TRP A 183 13.74 -3.18 -10.83
CA TRP A 183 13.44 -4.38 -11.60
C TRP A 183 11.96 -4.47 -12.00
N TYR A 184 11.07 -3.85 -11.24
CA TYR A 184 9.65 -3.72 -11.57
C TYR A 184 9.37 -3.05 -12.92
N LEU A 185 10.25 -2.17 -13.41
CA LEU A 185 10.04 -1.48 -14.70
C LEU A 185 10.15 -2.45 -15.89
N ASN A 186 10.88 -3.55 -15.73
CA ASN A 186 11.08 -4.56 -16.78
C ASN A 186 10.63 -5.95 -16.34
N ASP A 187 9.78 -6.03 -15.31
CA ASP A 187 9.29 -7.29 -14.77
C ASP A 187 8.14 -7.81 -15.66
N PRO A 188 8.29 -8.98 -16.33
CA PRO A 188 7.25 -9.52 -17.19
C PRO A 188 5.94 -9.81 -16.45
N ALA A 189 5.99 -10.11 -15.15
CA ALA A 189 4.80 -10.32 -14.34
C ALA A 189 4.06 -8.99 -14.10
N VAL A 190 4.79 -7.90 -13.88
CA VAL A 190 4.20 -6.55 -13.72
C VAL A 190 3.62 -6.07 -15.05
N ALA A 191 4.32 -6.28 -16.17
CA ALA A 191 3.81 -5.97 -17.50
C ALA A 191 2.51 -6.73 -17.80
N HIS A 192 2.46 -8.04 -17.56
CA HIS A 192 1.20 -8.81 -17.69
C HIS A 192 0.11 -8.27 -16.78
N ALA A 193 0.45 -7.96 -15.53
CA ALA A 193 -0.49 -7.45 -14.56
C ALA A 193 -1.05 -6.07 -14.92
N GLN A 194 -0.51 -5.33 -15.89
CA GLN A 194 -1.15 -4.08 -16.35
C GLN A 194 -2.42 -4.35 -17.14
N ASP A 195 -2.42 -5.39 -17.96
CA ASP A 195 -3.50 -5.64 -18.93
C ASP A 195 -4.38 -6.85 -18.57
N ASP A 196 -3.92 -7.72 -17.67
CA ASP A 196 -4.57 -8.99 -17.39
C ASP A 196 -4.59 -9.35 -15.89
N THR A 197 -5.72 -9.90 -15.45
CA THR A 197 -5.97 -10.33 -14.05
C THR A 197 -5.86 -11.83 -13.83
N ARG A 198 -5.55 -12.60 -14.88
CA ARG A 198 -5.34 -14.04 -14.79
C ARG A 198 -4.04 -14.32 -14.03
N PRO A 199 -4.07 -15.21 -13.02
CA PRO A 199 -2.85 -15.66 -12.36
C PRO A 199 -1.86 -16.28 -13.35
N LEU A 200 -0.57 -16.12 -13.06
CA LEU A 200 0.52 -16.64 -13.87
C LEU A 200 1.45 -17.51 -13.05
N ARG A 201 2.01 -18.52 -13.70
CA ARG A 201 3.19 -19.25 -13.22
C ARG A 201 4.46 -18.57 -13.73
N GLY A 202 5.55 -18.65 -12.96
CA GLY A 202 6.85 -18.14 -13.36
C GLY A 202 7.33 -18.74 -14.69
N SER A 203 7.13 -20.04 -14.87
CA SER A 203 7.45 -20.75 -16.12
C SER A 203 6.68 -20.27 -17.36
N SER A 204 5.56 -19.57 -17.18
CA SER A 204 4.77 -19.00 -18.27
C SER A 204 5.24 -17.59 -18.68
N LEU A 205 6.15 -16.98 -17.90
CA LEU A 205 6.72 -15.69 -18.22
C LEU A 205 7.81 -15.87 -19.28
N ALA A 206 7.74 -15.07 -20.36
CA ALA A 206 8.79 -14.97 -21.34
C ALA A 206 9.98 -14.18 -20.76
N MET A 207 10.82 -14.86 -19.96
CA MET A 207 12.01 -14.28 -19.36
C MET A 207 13.25 -14.56 -20.22
N PRO A 208 14.08 -13.55 -20.52
CA PRO A 208 15.33 -13.78 -21.26
C PRO A 208 16.31 -14.64 -20.44
N PRO A 209 17.23 -15.37 -21.10
CA PRO A 209 18.31 -16.06 -20.41
C PRO A 209 19.09 -15.10 -19.50
N GLY A 210 19.27 -15.48 -18.24
CA GLY A 210 19.95 -14.65 -17.25
C GLY A 210 19.11 -13.51 -16.64
N HIS A 211 17.78 -13.50 -16.87
CA HIS A 211 16.86 -12.63 -16.16
C HIS A 211 17.12 -12.67 -14.64
N TRP A 212 17.04 -11.51 -14.00
CA TRP A 212 17.41 -11.34 -12.59
C TRP A 212 16.64 -12.30 -11.68
N LEU A 213 15.36 -12.58 -11.96
CA LEU A 213 14.55 -13.49 -11.14
C LEU A 213 15.14 -14.91 -11.11
N ASN A 214 15.58 -15.43 -12.26
CA ASN A 214 16.17 -16.76 -12.36
C ASN A 214 17.55 -16.86 -11.68
N ARG A 215 18.30 -15.76 -11.64
CA ARG A 215 19.64 -15.72 -11.02
C ARG A 215 19.59 -15.45 -9.53
N GLN A 216 18.70 -14.56 -9.11
CA GLN A 216 18.65 -14.03 -7.75
C GLN A 216 17.60 -14.75 -6.90
N GLY A 217 16.49 -15.17 -7.50
CA GLY A 217 15.40 -15.88 -6.81
C GLY A 217 15.89 -17.05 -5.96
N PRO A 218 16.67 -17.99 -6.52
CA PRO A 218 17.14 -19.16 -5.77
C PRO A 218 18.02 -18.81 -4.55
N LEU A 219 18.74 -17.69 -4.58
CA LEU A 219 19.55 -17.21 -3.45
C LEU A 219 18.69 -16.78 -2.26
N HIS A 220 17.43 -16.44 -2.53
CA HIS A 220 16.42 -16.05 -1.54
C HIS A 220 15.37 -17.17 -1.33
N GLY A 221 15.68 -18.41 -1.74
CA GLY A 221 14.77 -19.55 -1.58
C GLY A 221 13.55 -19.54 -2.52
N MET A 222 13.58 -18.73 -3.58
CA MET A 222 12.51 -18.65 -4.57
C MET A 222 12.89 -19.39 -5.84
N ARG A 223 12.30 -20.55 -6.08
CA ARG A 223 12.57 -21.37 -7.27
C ARG A 223 11.37 -21.51 -8.20
N SER A 224 10.19 -21.70 -7.61
CA SER A 224 8.92 -21.70 -8.34
C SER A 224 8.13 -20.47 -7.96
N HIS A 225 7.52 -19.78 -8.93
CA HIS A 225 6.83 -18.51 -8.70
C HIS A 225 5.39 -18.55 -9.19
N GLN A 226 4.52 -17.82 -8.51
CA GLN A 226 3.21 -17.42 -9.04
C GLN A 226 2.93 -15.95 -8.77
N PHE A 227 2.18 -15.36 -9.69
CA PHE A 227 1.78 -13.98 -9.65
C PHE A 227 0.27 -13.92 -9.77
N HIS A 228 -0.38 -13.22 -8.84
CA HIS A 228 -1.82 -13.02 -8.83
C HIS A 228 -2.11 -11.52 -8.94
N PRO A 229 -2.39 -11.02 -10.15
CA PRO A 229 -2.77 -9.63 -10.33
C PRO A 229 -4.16 -9.35 -9.76
N ALA A 230 -4.35 -8.14 -9.25
CA ALA A 230 -5.60 -7.60 -8.75
C ALA A 230 -5.82 -6.21 -9.34
N HIS A 231 -7.01 -5.98 -9.88
CA HIS A 231 -7.41 -4.72 -10.51
C HIS A 231 -8.64 -4.15 -9.84
N ARG A 232 -8.79 -2.84 -9.95
CA ARG A 232 -10.06 -2.16 -9.73
C ARG A 232 -10.32 -1.20 -10.87
N ARG A 233 -11.59 -1.11 -11.30
CA ARG A 233 -11.99 -0.28 -12.46
C ARG A 233 -11.93 1.21 -12.17
N ASP A 234 -11.99 1.59 -10.90
CA ASP A 234 -12.17 2.97 -10.43
C ASP A 234 -10.86 3.67 -10.06
N VAL A 235 -9.71 3.01 -10.25
CA VAL A 235 -8.40 3.55 -9.88
C VAL A 235 -7.33 3.09 -10.88
N ALA A 236 -6.43 4.00 -11.28
CA ALA A 236 -5.25 3.71 -12.10
C ALA A 236 -4.18 2.97 -11.28
N THR A 237 -4.54 1.77 -10.81
CA THR A 237 -3.80 1.04 -9.81
C THR A 237 -3.86 -0.46 -10.10
N VAL A 238 -2.70 -1.11 -9.96
CA VAL A 238 -2.54 -2.56 -10.11
C VAL A 238 -1.90 -3.12 -8.86
N GLY A 239 -2.54 -4.14 -8.29
CA GLY A 239 -1.96 -4.99 -7.25
C GLY A 239 -1.38 -6.27 -7.85
N VAL A 240 -0.27 -6.78 -7.32
CA VAL A 240 0.31 -8.07 -7.70
C VAL A 240 0.79 -8.79 -6.45
N LEU A 241 0.13 -9.89 -6.11
CA LEU A 241 0.64 -10.82 -5.11
C LEU A 241 1.63 -11.77 -5.78
N HIS A 242 2.89 -11.68 -5.38
CA HIS A 242 3.97 -12.61 -5.77
C HIS A 242 4.18 -13.61 -4.65
N VAL A 243 4.03 -14.91 -4.96
CA VAL A 243 4.33 -16.00 -4.03
C VAL A 243 5.33 -16.94 -4.68
N SER A 244 6.16 -17.59 -3.86
CA SER A 244 7.11 -18.57 -4.35
C SER A 244 7.37 -19.70 -3.36
N THR A 245 7.91 -20.80 -3.88
CA THR A 245 8.36 -21.95 -3.09
C THR A 245 9.84 -22.22 -3.33
N ALA A 246 10.47 -22.95 -2.40
CA ALA A 246 11.82 -23.47 -2.57
C ALA A 246 11.89 -24.70 -3.48
N ALA A 247 10.77 -25.33 -3.83
CA ALA A 247 10.72 -26.45 -4.76
C ALA A 247 10.89 -26.00 -6.22
N GLU A 248 11.53 -26.84 -7.03
CA GLU A 248 11.75 -26.58 -8.47
C GLU A 248 10.46 -26.66 -9.29
N PRO A 249 10.36 -25.90 -10.40
CA PRO A 249 9.32 -26.11 -11.40
C PRO A 249 9.46 -27.49 -12.08
N PRO A 250 8.35 -28.11 -12.53
CA PRO A 250 6.97 -27.60 -12.41
C PRO A 250 6.35 -27.87 -11.03
N GLY A 251 6.90 -28.77 -10.21
CA GLY A 251 6.25 -29.27 -8.99
C GLY A 251 5.91 -28.19 -7.96
N GLY A 252 6.83 -27.25 -7.68
CA GLY A 252 6.55 -26.13 -6.79
C GLY A 252 5.46 -25.20 -7.32
N GLU A 253 5.44 -24.96 -8.64
CA GLU A 253 4.40 -24.17 -9.28
C GLU A 253 3.05 -24.88 -9.28
N GLU A 254 3.00 -26.21 -9.45
CA GLU A 254 1.76 -26.98 -9.39
C GLU A 254 1.16 -26.98 -7.99
N ALA A 255 2.00 -27.12 -6.96
CA ALA A 255 1.58 -27.04 -5.57
C ALA A 255 0.91 -25.70 -5.25
N LEU A 256 1.55 -24.58 -5.60
CA LEU A 256 0.93 -23.25 -5.45
C LEU A 256 -0.36 -23.12 -6.27
N TRP A 257 -0.41 -23.73 -7.46
CA TRP A 257 -1.54 -23.56 -8.40
C TRP A 257 -2.80 -24.25 -7.91
N ALA A 258 -2.65 -25.32 -7.11
CA ALA A 258 -3.77 -25.95 -6.40
C ALA A 258 -4.50 -24.93 -5.50
N HIS A 259 -3.77 -23.95 -4.96
CA HIS A 259 -4.28 -22.89 -4.09
C HIS A 259 -4.54 -21.55 -4.81
N ARG A 260 -4.62 -21.53 -6.15
CA ARG A 260 -4.81 -20.29 -6.92
C ARG A 260 -6.05 -19.46 -6.56
N ARG A 261 -7.11 -20.10 -6.05
CA ARG A 261 -8.36 -19.42 -5.65
C ARG A 261 -8.16 -18.56 -4.39
N PRO A 262 -7.74 -19.10 -3.24
CA PRO A 262 -7.46 -18.27 -2.06
C PRO A 262 -6.36 -17.24 -2.32
N LEU A 263 -5.32 -17.57 -3.09
CA LEU A 263 -4.27 -16.60 -3.43
C LEU A 263 -4.79 -15.42 -4.28
N ARG A 264 -5.67 -15.69 -5.25
CA ARG A 264 -6.34 -14.63 -6.02
C ARG A 264 -7.32 -13.84 -5.17
N GLY A 265 -8.04 -14.48 -4.24
CA GLY A 265 -8.91 -13.79 -3.28
C GLY A 265 -8.11 -12.80 -2.43
N LEU A 266 -7.03 -13.28 -1.82
CA LEU A 266 -6.11 -12.47 -1.02
C LEU A 266 -5.57 -11.27 -1.81
N ALA A 267 -5.10 -11.47 -3.04
CA ALA A 267 -4.60 -10.35 -3.85
C ALA A 267 -5.64 -9.23 -4.03
N ASN A 268 -6.91 -9.58 -4.24
CA ASN A 268 -7.99 -8.59 -4.37
C ASN A 268 -8.33 -7.93 -3.03
N GLU A 269 -8.37 -8.70 -1.94
CA GLU A 269 -8.59 -8.17 -0.59
C GLU A 269 -7.50 -7.18 -0.18
N LEU A 270 -6.23 -7.48 -0.47
CA LEU A 270 -5.10 -6.57 -0.20
C LEU A 270 -5.23 -5.26 -0.99
N LEU A 271 -5.62 -5.33 -2.27
CA LEU A 271 -5.86 -4.13 -3.08
C LEU A 271 -7.01 -3.30 -2.53
N GLU A 272 -8.13 -3.95 -2.22
CA GLU A 272 -9.33 -3.30 -1.72
C GLU A 272 -9.08 -2.60 -0.39
N TRP A 273 -8.44 -3.30 0.54
CA TRP A 273 -8.09 -2.73 1.84
C TRP A 273 -7.32 -1.42 1.66
N GLN A 274 -6.33 -1.39 0.78
CA GLN A 274 -5.51 -0.20 0.69
C GLN A 274 -6.13 0.95 -0.09
N VAL A 275 -6.97 0.66 -1.09
CA VAL A 275 -7.80 1.69 -1.72
C VAL A 275 -8.74 2.32 -0.70
N LEU A 276 -9.39 1.51 0.15
CA LEU A 276 -10.27 2.02 1.19
C LEU A 276 -9.52 2.82 2.25
N ARG A 277 -8.38 2.33 2.73
CA ARG A 277 -7.51 3.06 3.67
C ARG A 277 -7.08 4.41 3.09
N ARG A 278 -6.56 4.44 1.86
CA ARG A 278 -6.14 5.66 1.18
C ARG A 278 -7.28 6.67 1.04
N ARG A 279 -8.50 6.21 0.76
CA ARG A 279 -9.69 7.08 0.70
C ARG A 279 -10.01 7.71 2.04
N ARG A 280 -9.94 6.93 3.13
CA ARG A 280 -10.14 7.44 4.50
C ARG A 280 -9.07 8.47 4.86
N GLU A 281 -7.81 8.18 4.55
CA GLU A 281 -6.67 9.08 4.78
C GLU A 281 -6.85 10.39 4.00
N LEU A 282 -7.14 10.32 2.70
CA LEU A 282 -7.37 11.51 1.88
C LEU A 282 -8.58 12.33 2.36
N ALA A 283 -9.66 11.67 2.76
CA ALA A 283 -10.82 12.35 3.34
C ALA A 283 -10.44 13.09 4.63
N ALA A 284 -9.69 12.44 5.52
CA ALA A 284 -9.23 13.03 6.77
C ALA A 284 -8.31 14.24 6.52
N THR A 285 -7.34 14.13 5.62
CA THR A 285 -6.47 15.26 5.23
C THR A 285 -7.28 16.45 4.72
N LEU A 286 -8.26 16.21 3.85
CA LEU A 286 -9.11 17.26 3.30
C LEU A 286 -10.20 17.71 4.29
N SER A 287 -10.22 17.13 5.50
CA SER A 287 -11.25 17.34 6.53
C SER A 287 -12.66 17.15 5.97
N LEU A 288 -12.84 16.20 5.05
CA LEU A 288 -14.12 15.92 4.41
C LEU A 288 -14.95 14.96 5.26
N GLU A 289 -16.16 15.40 5.59
CA GLU A 289 -17.12 14.64 6.37
C GLU A 289 -17.87 13.63 5.49
N ALA A 290 -18.46 12.60 6.10
CA ALA A 290 -19.23 11.58 5.39
C ALA A 290 -20.35 12.15 4.51
N ARG A 291 -21.07 13.18 5.00
CA ARG A 291 -22.11 13.89 4.23
C ARG A 291 -21.55 14.62 3.02
N GLU A 292 -20.35 15.19 3.13
CA GLU A 292 -19.68 15.91 2.04
C GLU A 292 -19.21 14.92 0.96
N LEU A 293 -18.67 13.77 1.37
CA LEU A 293 -18.32 12.68 0.46
C LEU A 293 -19.56 12.14 -0.28
N ARG A 294 -20.69 11.96 0.42
CA ARG A 294 -21.95 11.54 -0.21
C ARG A 294 -22.45 12.56 -1.24
N ALA A 295 -22.40 13.85 -0.92
CA ALA A 295 -22.74 14.92 -1.85
C ALA A 295 -21.80 14.93 -3.08
N LEU A 296 -20.49 14.82 -2.88
CA LEU A 296 -19.50 14.73 -3.96
C LEU A 296 -19.77 13.55 -4.89
N ARG A 297 -20.11 12.36 -4.36
CA ARG A 297 -20.48 11.18 -5.17
C ARG A 297 -21.72 11.43 -6.02
N LEU A 298 -22.75 12.04 -5.45
CA LEU A 298 -23.99 12.36 -6.18
C LEU A 298 -23.73 13.37 -7.30
N VAL A 299 -22.96 14.43 -7.03
CA VAL A 299 -22.58 15.42 -8.05
C VAL A 299 -21.69 14.79 -9.13
N ALA A 300 -20.76 13.93 -8.75
CA ALA A 300 -19.89 13.22 -9.69
C ALA A 300 -20.65 12.33 -10.67
N ARG A 301 -21.86 11.87 -10.29
CA ARG A 301 -22.80 11.10 -11.12
C ARG A 301 -23.81 11.98 -11.87
N GLY A 302 -23.65 13.30 -11.83
CA GLY A 302 -24.53 14.25 -12.52
C GLY A 302 -25.73 14.74 -11.69
N GLY A 303 -25.79 14.45 -10.39
CA GLY A 303 -26.85 14.91 -9.50
C GLY A 303 -26.90 16.44 -9.37
N SER A 304 -28.12 17.00 -9.38
CA SER A 304 -28.38 18.42 -9.12
C SER A 304 -28.48 18.73 -7.62
N ALA A 305 -28.47 20.01 -7.23
CA ALA A 305 -28.67 20.41 -5.83
C ALA A 305 -29.98 19.85 -5.24
N ARG A 306 -31.06 19.84 -6.04
CA ARG A 306 -32.34 19.22 -5.67
C ARG A 306 -32.23 17.72 -5.42
N HIS A 307 -31.50 17.00 -6.27
CA HIS A 307 -31.28 15.56 -6.08
C HIS A 307 -30.46 15.31 -4.82
N VAL A 308 -29.37 16.06 -4.60
CA VAL A 308 -28.56 15.95 -3.38
C VAL A 308 -29.38 16.28 -2.12
N ALA A 309 -30.27 17.27 -2.20
CA ALA A 309 -31.14 17.67 -1.10
C ALA A 309 -32.10 16.54 -0.70
N ALA A 310 -32.78 15.95 -1.70
CA ALA A 310 -33.65 14.80 -1.49
C ALA A 310 -32.90 13.63 -0.86
N GLU A 311 -31.71 13.33 -1.35
CA GLU A 311 -30.96 12.14 -0.95
C GLU A 311 -30.24 12.26 0.40
N LEU A 312 -30.00 13.50 0.85
CA LEU A 312 -29.47 13.78 2.17
C LEU A 312 -30.56 14.14 3.19
N GLY A 313 -31.84 14.23 2.77
CA GLY A 313 -32.94 14.63 3.64
C GLY A 313 -32.85 16.09 4.14
N VAL A 314 -32.30 16.99 3.33
CA VAL A 314 -32.08 18.40 3.68
C VAL A 314 -32.69 19.35 2.64
N THR A 315 -32.73 20.65 2.92
CA THR A 315 -33.22 21.65 1.96
C THR A 315 -32.17 21.99 0.90
N GLU A 316 -32.58 22.43 -0.29
CA GLU A 316 -31.65 22.90 -1.33
C GLU A 316 -30.72 24.03 -0.83
N ARG A 317 -31.22 24.91 0.03
CA ARG A 317 -30.41 25.96 0.67
C ARG A 317 -29.27 25.37 1.51
N ALA A 318 -29.54 24.32 2.28
CA ALA A 318 -28.51 23.62 3.06
C ALA A 318 -27.48 22.92 2.14
N VAL A 319 -27.91 22.40 0.99
CA VAL A 319 -27.00 21.84 -0.02
C VAL A 319 -26.06 22.89 -0.60
N TYR A 320 -26.54 24.10 -0.91
CA TYR A 320 -25.64 25.16 -1.39
C TYR A 320 -24.60 25.56 -0.33
N GLN A 321 -24.96 25.59 0.96
CA GLN A 321 -23.99 25.80 2.03
C GLN A 321 -22.96 24.67 2.12
N LEU A 322 -23.41 23.42 1.99
CA LEU A 322 -22.55 22.23 1.92
C LEU A 322 -21.58 22.32 0.73
N PHE A 323 -22.07 22.72 -0.45
CA PHE A 323 -21.24 22.89 -1.64
C PHE A 323 -20.17 23.96 -1.45
N THR A 324 -20.50 25.09 -0.81
CA THR A 324 -19.51 26.13 -0.49
C THR A 324 -18.43 25.62 0.46
N ALA A 325 -18.80 24.84 1.48
CA ALA A 325 -17.84 24.22 2.39
C ALA A 325 -16.90 23.24 1.67
N ILE A 326 -17.46 22.37 0.83
CA ILE A 326 -16.71 21.42 -0.01
C ILE A 326 -15.74 22.16 -0.95
N ASN A 327 -16.23 23.17 -1.66
CA ASN A 327 -15.44 23.98 -2.59
C ASN A 327 -14.24 24.64 -1.89
N ARG A 328 -14.44 25.13 -0.66
CA ARG A 328 -13.35 25.67 0.17
C ARG A 328 -12.34 24.59 0.55
N LYS A 329 -12.79 23.42 1.01
CA LYS A 329 -11.90 22.31 1.41
C LYS A 329 -11.09 21.75 0.24
N LEU A 330 -11.68 21.71 -0.95
CA LEU A 330 -11.07 21.22 -2.17
C LEU A 330 -10.39 22.32 -3.00
N ASP A 331 -10.36 23.58 -2.54
CA ASP A 331 -9.81 24.72 -3.26
C ASP A 331 -10.29 24.76 -4.72
N SER A 332 -11.59 25.00 -4.89
CA SER A 332 -12.29 24.92 -6.17
C SER A 332 -13.45 25.91 -6.22
N GLU A 333 -13.70 26.50 -7.39
CA GLU A 333 -14.74 27.54 -7.55
C GLU A 333 -16.16 26.96 -7.63
N HIS A 334 -16.30 25.71 -8.11
CA HIS A 334 -17.59 25.10 -8.39
C HIS A 334 -17.64 23.63 -7.96
N ILE A 335 -18.82 23.18 -7.53
CA ILE A 335 -19.01 21.82 -7.00
C ILE A 335 -18.71 20.73 -8.03
N LYS A 336 -18.94 20.98 -9.33
CA LYS A 336 -18.56 20.05 -10.41
C LYS A 336 -17.04 19.91 -10.53
N VAL A 337 -16.29 21.01 -10.34
CA VAL A 337 -14.82 20.99 -10.32
C VAL A 337 -14.34 20.22 -9.09
N SER A 338 -14.91 20.49 -7.91
CA SER A 338 -14.65 19.75 -6.67
C SER A 338 -14.91 18.25 -6.82
N ALA A 339 -16.04 17.86 -7.42
CA ALA A 339 -16.39 16.47 -7.68
C ALA A 339 -15.42 15.79 -8.65
N ASN A 340 -15.01 16.47 -9.73
CA ASN A 340 -14.01 15.97 -10.66
C ASN A 340 -12.63 15.83 -9.99
N LYS A 341 -12.21 16.82 -9.19
CA LYS A 341 -10.96 16.79 -8.43
C LYS A 341 -10.95 15.63 -7.44
N ALA A 342 -12.04 15.44 -6.69
CA ALA A 342 -12.21 14.31 -5.78
C ALA A 342 -12.17 12.95 -6.52
N ARG A 343 -12.76 12.84 -7.71
CA ARG A 343 -12.66 11.64 -8.55
C ARG A 343 -11.21 11.37 -8.98
N GLN A 344 -10.51 12.38 -9.49
CA GLN A 344 -9.10 12.28 -9.90
C GLN A 344 -8.16 11.93 -8.74
N LEU A 345 -8.50 12.32 -7.51
CA LEU A 345 -7.77 11.92 -6.31
C LEU A 345 -8.07 10.47 -5.88
N GLY A 346 -8.98 9.77 -6.57
CA GLY A 346 -9.44 8.42 -6.19
C GLY A 346 -10.36 8.39 -4.97
N LEU A 347 -10.84 9.56 -4.51
CA LEU A 347 -11.68 9.70 -3.32
C LEU A 347 -13.10 9.14 -3.53
N LEU A 348 -13.61 9.29 -4.76
CA LEU A 348 -14.93 8.84 -5.18
C LEU A 348 -14.72 7.60 -6.06
N GLY A 349 -14.96 6.40 -5.50
CA GLY A 349 -14.96 5.19 -6.32
C GLY A 349 -16.11 5.19 -7.30
N ASP A 350 -15.85 4.75 -8.53
CA ASP A 350 -16.87 4.43 -9.52
C ASP A 350 -17.50 3.07 -9.13
N GLY A 351 -18.44 3.13 -8.19
CA GLY A 351 -19.23 1.99 -7.75
C GLY A 351 -18.86 1.49 -6.36
N TYR A 352 -19.68 1.82 -5.38
CA TYR A 352 -20.62 0.89 -4.73
C TYR A 352 -21.68 1.77 -4.02
N ILE A 353 -22.92 1.29 -3.99
CA ILE A 353 -23.97 1.81 -3.13
C ILE A 353 -23.61 1.31 -1.73
N GLN A 354 -23.44 2.22 -0.77
CA GLN A 354 -23.64 1.85 0.63
C GLN A 354 -25.06 2.29 0.96
N GLU A 355 -25.92 1.30 1.16
CA GLU A 355 -27.12 1.44 1.99
C GLU A 355 -26.71 1.77 3.43
#